data_AF-A0A624TNX2-F1
#
_entry.id   AF-A0A624TNX2-F1
#
_cell.length_a   1.000
_cell.length_b   1.000
_cell.length_c   1.000
_cell.angle_alpha   90.00
_cell.angle_beta   90.00
_cell.angle_gamma   90.00
#
_symmetry.space_group_name_H-M   'P 1'
#
loop_
_entity.id
_entity.type
_entity.pdbx_description
1 polymer ?
#
loop_
_entity_poly.entity_id
_entity_poly.type
_entity_poly.pdbx_seq_one_letter_code
_entity_poly.pdbx_strand_id
1 'polypeptide(L)'
;MYSIRVIVPTHFVYYKRIFNKMSIKESEVVLARLKQVFSVSSDVALCEALSVSPQTLSSWKSRNKIPYANCVEVSTQRNVSLDWLLTGRGAMHLISNQVESRDCSQCAPQVSDEMTVRERKLLELFRALPLEEQKNILLDAEKGQRLHELEREVKELQELKATVERLKNAG
;
A
#
# COMPACT_ATOMS: atom_id res chain seq x y z
N MET A 1 -50.83 -11.97 5.41
CA MET A 1 -49.54 -11.31 5.14
C MET A 1 -48.43 -12.22 5.64
N TYR A 2 -47.78 -12.97 4.75
CA TYR A 2 -46.75 -13.94 5.14
C TYR A 2 -45.38 -13.27 5.23
N SER A 3 -44.85 -13.10 6.44
CA SER A 3 -43.45 -12.73 6.67
C SER A 3 -42.56 -13.96 6.50
N ILE A 4 -41.91 -14.08 5.35
CA ILE A 4 -40.88 -15.09 5.10
C ILE A 4 -39.60 -14.62 5.81
N ARG A 5 -39.31 -15.20 6.98
CA ARG A 5 -37.97 -15.14 7.57
C ARG A 5 -37.05 -16.02 6.74
N VAL A 6 -36.26 -15.40 5.86
CA VAL A 6 -35.18 -16.08 5.15
C VAL A 6 -34.10 -16.43 6.17
N ILE A 7 -34.15 -17.67 6.65
CA ILE A 7 -33.10 -18.28 7.46
C ILE A 7 -31.93 -18.51 6.50
N VAL A 8 -30.94 -17.61 6.55
CA VAL A 8 -29.66 -17.83 5.87
C VAL A 8 -28.94 -19.00 6.57
N PRO A 9 -28.64 -20.11 5.87
CA PRO A 9 -28.06 -21.29 6.51
C PRO A 9 -26.65 -20.98 7.03
N THR A 10 -26.47 -21.14 8.33
CA THR A 10 -25.20 -21.02 9.09
C THR A 10 -24.10 -21.98 8.66
N HIS A 11 -24.37 -22.86 7.68
CA HIS A 11 -23.39 -23.78 7.10
C HIS A 11 -22.31 -23.08 6.24
N PHE A 12 -22.55 -21.87 5.74
CA PHE A 12 -21.54 -21.13 4.94
C PHE A 12 -20.30 -20.77 5.76
N VAL A 13 -20.43 -20.65 7.09
CA VAL A 13 -19.34 -20.27 8.00
C VAL A 13 -18.35 -21.43 8.23
N TYR A 14 -18.76 -22.70 8.01
CA TYR A 14 -17.98 -23.87 8.44
C TYR A 14 -16.96 -24.40 7.42
N TYR A 15 -17.05 -24.07 6.12
CA TYR A 15 -16.12 -24.60 5.12
C TYR A 15 -14.73 -23.95 5.15
N LYS A 16 -14.58 -22.83 5.88
CA LYS A 16 -13.35 -22.01 5.85
C LYS A 16 -12.21 -22.55 6.74
N ARG A 17 -12.43 -23.61 7.51
CA ARG A 17 -11.45 -24.11 8.51
C ARG A 17 -10.72 -25.40 8.12
N ILE A 18 -10.96 -25.97 6.93
CA ILE A 18 -10.41 -27.29 6.55
C ILE A 18 -9.38 -27.26 5.39
N PHE A 19 -9.18 -26.14 4.68
CA PHE A 19 -8.11 -26.10 3.68
C PHE A 19 -6.76 -25.67 4.27
N ASN A 20 -6.04 -26.70 4.71
CA ASN A 20 -4.81 -27.14 4.05
C ASN A 20 -3.53 -27.14 4.92
N LYS A 21 -3.03 -28.35 5.18
CA LYS A 21 -1.69 -28.67 5.64
C LYS A 21 -1.07 -29.70 4.68
N MET A 22 -0.97 -29.39 3.38
CA MET A 22 -0.12 -30.05 2.38
C MET A 22 0.13 -29.08 1.22
N SER A 23 1.38 -28.63 1.03
CA SER A 23 1.89 -27.78 -0.07
C SER A 23 0.85 -26.84 -0.72
N ILE A 24 0.56 -25.71 -0.07
CA ILE A 24 -0.39 -24.73 -0.59
C ILE A 24 0.24 -24.02 -1.80
N LYS A 25 -0.26 -24.31 -3.00
CA LYS A 25 0.06 -23.52 -4.20
C LYS A 25 -0.61 -22.15 -4.10
N GLU A 26 0.18 -21.09 -4.20
CA GLU A 26 -0.31 -19.70 -4.11
C GLU A 26 -1.43 -19.41 -5.12
N SER A 27 -1.32 -19.93 -6.35
CA SER A 27 -2.37 -19.82 -7.37
C SER A 27 -3.72 -20.41 -6.94
N GLU A 28 -3.72 -21.54 -6.22
CA GLU A 28 -4.95 -22.17 -5.77
C GLU A 28 -5.64 -21.34 -4.68
N VAL A 29 -4.86 -20.68 -3.81
CA VAL A 29 -5.37 -19.75 -2.79
C VAL A 29 -6.03 -18.55 -3.44
N VAL A 30 -5.37 -17.93 -4.43
CA VAL A 30 -5.92 -16.78 -5.16
C VAL A 30 -7.18 -17.17 -5.93
N LEU A 31 -7.18 -18.34 -6.60
CA LEU A 31 -8.37 -18.85 -7.28
C LEU A 31 -9.52 -19.14 -6.31
N ALA A 32 -9.25 -19.65 -5.11
CA ALA A 32 -10.27 -19.84 -4.09
C ALA A 32 -10.87 -18.51 -3.60
N ARG A 33 -10.06 -17.45 -3.48
CA ARG A 33 -10.57 -16.11 -3.16
C ARG A 33 -11.36 -15.50 -4.31
N LEU A 34 -10.95 -15.71 -5.56
CA LEU A 34 -11.73 -15.35 -6.74
C LEU A 34 -13.10 -16.04 -6.72
N LYS A 35 -13.15 -17.34 -6.43
CA LYS A 35 -14.42 -18.06 -6.21
C LYS A 35 -15.28 -17.43 -5.13
N GLN A 36 -14.67 -16.98 -4.02
CA GLN A 36 -15.38 -16.27 -2.95
C GLN A 36 -15.98 -14.94 -3.44
N VAL A 37 -15.25 -14.16 -4.25
CA VAL A 37 -15.74 -12.89 -4.84
C VAL A 37 -16.94 -13.13 -5.77
N PHE A 38 -16.91 -14.22 -6.54
CA PHE A 38 -17.99 -14.58 -7.44
C PHE A 38 -19.11 -15.38 -6.78
N SER A 39 -18.95 -15.78 -5.51
CA SER A 39 -19.86 -16.69 -4.80
C SER A 39 -20.13 -18.01 -5.54
N VAL A 40 -19.10 -18.54 -6.22
CA VAL A 40 -19.16 -19.78 -7.01
C VAL A 40 -18.35 -20.90 -6.35
N SER A 41 -18.84 -22.13 -6.41
CA SER A 41 -18.12 -23.31 -5.90
C SER A 41 -17.34 -24.05 -7.00
N SER A 42 -17.86 -24.05 -8.23
CA SER A 42 -17.30 -24.77 -9.36
C SER A 42 -16.22 -23.97 -10.10
N ASP A 43 -15.20 -24.67 -10.61
CA ASP A 43 -14.20 -24.08 -11.51
C ASP A 43 -14.80 -23.63 -12.84
N VAL A 44 -15.84 -24.33 -13.32
CA VAL A 44 -16.51 -24.00 -14.59
C VAL A 44 -17.22 -22.65 -14.49
N ALA A 45 -17.97 -22.44 -13.40
CA ALA A 45 -18.64 -21.17 -13.14
C ALA A 45 -17.63 -20.00 -12.96
N LEU A 46 -16.45 -20.29 -12.40
CA LEU A 46 -15.38 -19.28 -12.33
C LEU A 46 -14.80 -18.95 -13.72
N CYS A 47 -14.65 -19.95 -14.59
CA CYS A 47 -14.20 -19.75 -15.97
C CYS A 47 -15.16 -18.84 -16.74
N GLU A 48 -16.46 -19.09 -16.63
CA GLU A 48 -17.51 -18.27 -17.23
C GLU A 48 -17.47 -16.84 -16.69
N ALA A 49 -17.35 -16.67 -15.37
CA ALA A 49 -17.31 -15.36 -14.75
C ALA A 49 -16.06 -14.53 -15.10
N LEU A 50 -14.93 -15.20 -15.38
CA LEU A 50 -13.67 -14.57 -15.80
C LEU A 50 -13.50 -14.51 -17.33
N SER A 51 -14.46 -15.02 -18.11
CA SER A 51 -14.37 -15.19 -19.57
C SER A 51 -13.09 -15.92 -20.03
N VAL A 52 -12.67 -16.97 -19.30
CA VAL A 52 -11.49 -17.78 -19.63
C VAL A 52 -11.85 -19.23 -19.94
N SER A 53 -11.02 -19.92 -20.72
CA SER A 53 -11.24 -21.35 -21.00
C SER A 53 -10.91 -22.23 -19.77
N PRO A 54 -11.60 -23.37 -19.58
CA PRO A 54 -11.25 -24.34 -18.53
C PRO A 54 -9.81 -24.86 -18.63
N GLN A 55 -9.26 -24.94 -19.84
CA GLN A 55 -7.87 -25.32 -20.09
C GLN A 55 -6.90 -24.28 -19.50
N THR A 56 -7.21 -22.99 -19.65
CA THR A 56 -6.44 -21.89 -19.06
C THR A 56 -6.40 -21.99 -17.55
N LEU A 57 -7.55 -22.23 -16.91
CA LEU A 57 -7.65 -22.36 -15.46
C LEU A 57 -6.88 -23.59 -14.94
N SER A 58 -6.92 -24.71 -15.65
CA SER A 58 -6.11 -25.90 -15.36
C SER A 58 -4.60 -25.63 -15.51
N SER A 59 -4.20 -24.89 -16.54
CA SER A 59 -2.82 -24.45 -16.76
C SER A 59 -2.30 -23.57 -15.60
N TRP A 60 -3.13 -22.66 -15.10
CA TRP A 60 -2.79 -21.82 -13.95
C TRP A 60 -2.54 -22.64 -12.67
N LYS A 61 -3.42 -23.60 -12.36
CA LYS A 61 -3.27 -24.49 -11.19
C LYS A 61 -2.05 -25.40 -11.29
N SER A 62 -1.85 -26.03 -12.45
CA SER A 62 -0.73 -26.96 -12.65
C SER A 62 0.62 -26.25 -12.56
N ARG A 63 0.75 -25.05 -13.15
CA ARG A 63 1.99 -24.26 -13.20
C ARG A 63 2.19 -23.30 -12.03
N ASN A 64 1.29 -23.32 -11.05
CA ASN A 64 1.23 -22.35 -9.97
C ASN A 64 1.30 -20.87 -10.43
N LYS A 65 0.60 -20.54 -11.53
CA LYS A 65 0.59 -19.18 -12.11
C LYS A 65 -0.60 -18.40 -11.57
N ILE A 66 -0.34 -17.21 -11.03
CA ILE A 66 -1.37 -16.29 -10.54
C ILE A 66 -1.87 -15.41 -11.70
N PRO A 67 -3.19 -15.35 -11.96
CA PRO A 67 -3.76 -14.52 -13.02
C PRO A 67 -3.91 -13.07 -12.57
N TYR A 68 -2.79 -12.35 -12.48
CA TYR A 68 -2.77 -10.97 -11.98
C TYR A 68 -3.67 -10.02 -12.77
N ALA A 69 -3.69 -10.14 -14.11
CA ALA A 69 -4.54 -9.30 -14.96
C ALA A 69 -6.04 -9.45 -14.61
N ASN A 70 -6.51 -10.69 -14.48
CA ASN A 70 -7.89 -10.96 -14.06
C ASN A 70 -8.16 -10.48 -12.63
N CYS A 71 -7.18 -10.57 -11.72
CA CYS A 71 -7.34 -10.07 -10.35
C CYS A 71 -7.57 -8.56 -10.33
N VAL A 72 -6.84 -7.80 -11.15
CA VAL A 72 -6.99 -6.34 -11.27
C VAL A 72 -8.34 -5.97 -11.88
N GLU A 73 -8.75 -6.69 -12.93
CA GLU A 73 -10.05 -6.47 -13.57
C GLU A 73 -11.20 -6.70 -12.59
N VAL A 74 -11.18 -7.83 -11.87
CA VAL A 74 -12.19 -8.16 -10.86
C VAL A 74 -12.20 -7.16 -9.70
N SER A 75 -11.02 -6.72 -9.26
CA SER A 75 -10.87 -5.69 -8.23
C SER A 75 -11.58 -4.40 -8.63
N THR A 76 -11.40 -3.98 -9.89
CA THR A 76 -12.01 -2.76 -10.44
C THR A 76 -13.52 -2.92 -10.62
N GLN A 77 -13.97 -4.04 -11.18
CA GLN A 77 -15.39 -4.26 -11.49
C GLN A 77 -16.27 -4.46 -10.25
N ARG A 78 -15.75 -5.12 -9.19
CA ARG A 78 -16.52 -5.48 -7.99
C ARG A 78 -16.13 -4.71 -6.73
N ASN A 79 -15.27 -3.70 -6.89
CA ASN A 79 -14.76 -2.87 -5.80
C ASN A 79 -14.15 -3.72 -4.66
N VAL A 80 -13.38 -4.74 -5.04
CA VAL A 80 -12.69 -5.68 -4.14
C VAL A 80 -11.25 -5.24 -3.99
N SER A 81 -10.69 -5.33 -2.78
CA SER A 81 -9.28 -5.03 -2.54
C SER A 81 -8.38 -6.04 -3.23
N LEU A 82 -7.49 -5.55 -4.10
CA LEU A 82 -6.49 -6.38 -4.76
C LEU A 82 -5.52 -7.00 -3.75
N ASP A 83 -5.15 -6.26 -2.70
CA ASP A 83 -4.28 -6.76 -1.64
C ASP A 83 -4.93 -7.96 -0.94
N TRP A 84 -6.21 -7.85 -0.57
CA TRP A 84 -6.94 -8.97 0.01
C TRP A 84 -7.03 -10.17 -0.93
N LEU A 85 -7.23 -9.93 -2.23
CA LEU A 85 -7.31 -10.99 -3.22
C LEU A 85 -6.00 -11.78 -3.34
N LEU A 86 -4.85 -11.09 -3.32
CA LEU A 86 -3.54 -11.70 -3.49
C LEU A 86 -2.92 -12.20 -2.19
N THR A 87 -2.98 -11.41 -1.12
CA THR A 87 -2.35 -11.70 0.17
C THR A 87 -3.32 -12.34 1.17
N GLY A 88 -4.61 -12.05 1.07
CA GLY A 88 -5.64 -12.46 2.04
C GLY A 88 -5.69 -11.57 3.27
N ARG A 89 -4.91 -10.50 3.31
CA ARG A 89 -4.86 -9.53 4.41
C ARG A 89 -5.80 -8.36 4.12
N GLY A 90 -6.25 -7.68 5.17
CA GLY A 90 -7.13 -6.51 5.05
C GLY A 90 -8.60 -6.83 4.73
N ALA A 91 -9.33 -5.80 4.34
CA ALA A 91 -10.76 -5.89 4.02
C ALA A 91 -10.99 -6.35 2.58
N MET A 92 -11.98 -7.23 2.37
CA MET A 92 -12.34 -7.74 1.04
C MET A 92 -12.89 -6.65 0.13
N HIS A 93 -13.79 -5.79 0.62
CA HIS A 93 -14.37 -4.71 -0.15
C HIS A 93 -13.73 -3.38 0.22
N LEU A 94 -13.44 -2.57 -0.81
CA LEU A 94 -13.02 -1.20 -0.61
C LEU A 94 -14.27 -0.42 -0.19
N ILE A 95 -14.28 0.13 1.03
CA ILE A 95 -15.36 1.01 1.47
C ILE A 95 -15.31 2.23 0.54
N SER A 96 -16.42 2.54 -0.12
CA SER A 96 -16.54 3.68 -1.04
C SER A 96 -16.61 4.99 -0.25
N ASN A 97 -15.50 5.34 0.40
CA ASN A 97 -15.18 6.71 0.75
C ASN A 97 -13.91 7.04 -0.03
N GLN A 98 -14.09 7.84 -1.08
CA GLN A 98 -13.07 8.17 -2.04
C GLN A 98 -11.86 8.88 -1.38
N VAL A 99 -10.68 8.48 -1.84
CA VAL A 99 -9.48 9.31 -2.04
C VAL A 99 -8.87 9.94 -0.78
N GLU A 100 -7.98 9.17 -0.13
CA GLU A 100 -6.61 9.54 0.28
C GLU A 100 -6.16 8.74 1.51
N SER A 101 -5.51 7.61 1.26
CA SER A 101 -4.25 7.31 1.95
C SER A 101 -3.62 6.13 1.23
N ARG A 102 -2.73 6.42 0.28
CA ARG A 102 -1.52 5.60 0.16
C ARG A 102 -0.78 5.76 1.48
N ASP A 103 -1.19 5.01 2.48
CA ASP A 103 -0.34 4.76 3.61
C ASP A 103 -0.27 3.25 3.74
N CYS A 104 0.78 2.73 3.11
CA CYS A 104 1.33 1.45 3.49
C CYS A 104 1.95 1.62 4.88
N SER A 105 1.11 1.71 5.92
CA SER A 105 1.56 1.72 7.32
C SER A 105 1.54 0.32 7.93
N GLN A 106 1.52 -0.72 7.11
CA GLN A 106 1.77 -2.09 7.55
C GLN A 106 3.00 -2.65 6.87
N CYS A 107 4.11 -1.93 7.01
CA CYS A 107 5.46 -2.47 7.20
C CYS A 107 6.43 -1.31 7.43
N ALA A 108 6.56 -0.81 8.66
CA ALA A 108 7.72 0.00 9.03
C ALA A 108 8.05 -0.12 10.54
N PRO A 109 9.34 -0.18 10.90
CA PRO A 109 9.82 -0.53 12.24
C PRO A 109 9.51 0.54 13.29
N GLN A 110 9.47 0.10 14.54
CA GLN A 110 9.29 0.91 15.74
C GLN A 110 10.47 1.91 15.86
N VAL A 111 10.28 3.15 15.42
CA VAL A 111 11.25 4.24 15.62
C VAL A 111 10.55 5.38 16.34
N SER A 112 10.77 5.45 17.67
CA SER A 112 10.62 6.62 18.55
C SER A 112 9.36 7.48 18.35
N ASP A 113 8.28 7.08 19.02
CA ASP A 113 6.91 7.63 18.95
C ASP A 113 6.82 9.17 19.08
N GLU A 114 7.75 9.84 19.77
CA GLU A 114 7.69 11.29 19.96
C GLU A 114 7.97 12.13 18.69
N MET A 115 8.90 11.67 17.83
CA MET A 115 9.23 12.42 16.62
C MET A 115 8.04 12.43 15.66
N THR A 116 7.40 11.28 15.50
CA THR A 116 6.25 11.13 14.63
C THR A 116 5.02 11.85 15.18
N VAL A 117 4.83 11.91 16.51
CA VAL A 117 3.76 12.75 17.12
C VAL A 117 4.00 14.23 16.82
N ARG A 118 5.23 14.73 17.00
CA ARG A 118 5.57 16.13 16.73
C ARG A 118 5.36 16.49 15.25
N GLU A 119 5.82 15.65 14.34
CA GLU A 119 5.66 15.84 12.89
C GLU A 119 4.20 15.87 12.49
N ARG A 120 3.38 14.94 13.01
CA ARG A 120 1.93 14.94 12.79
C ARG A 120 1.29 16.22 13.27
N LYS A 121 1.65 16.70 14.47
CA LYS A 121 1.10 17.95 15.01
C LYS A 121 1.52 19.17 14.18
N LEU A 122 2.77 19.22 13.75
CA LEU A 122 3.29 20.27 12.89
C LEU A 122 2.52 20.34 11.56
N LEU A 123 2.29 19.20 10.91
CA LEU A 123 1.55 19.12 9.65
C LEU A 123 0.09 19.54 9.81
N GLU A 124 -0.55 19.15 10.92
CA GLU A 124 -1.91 19.57 11.25
C GLU A 124 -2.01 21.09 11.36
N LEU A 125 -1.10 21.70 12.12
CA LEU A 125 -1.06 23.16 12.30
C LEU A 125 -0.75 23.86 10.97
N PHE A 126 0.21 23.37 10.19
CA PHE A 126 0.59 23.97 8.91
C PHE A 126 -0.57 23.97 7.91
N ARG A 127 -1.31 22.86 7.80
CA ARG A 127 -2.48 22.76 6.90
C ARG A 127 -3.63 23.69 7.30
N ALA A 128 -3.75 24.03 8.58
CA ALA A 128 -4.77 24.94 9.09
C ALA A 128 -4.44 26.43 8.82
N LEU A 129 -3.18 26.76 8.49
CA LEU A 129 -2.77 28.12 8.15
C LEU A 129 -3.24 28.50 6.73
N PRO A 130 -3.50 29.80 6.45
CA PRO A 130 -3.81 30.27 5.11
C PRO A 130 -2.63 30.07 4.14
N LEU A 131 -2.91 29.92 2.85
CA LEU A 131 -1.90 29.56 1.83
C LEU A 131 -0.71 30.54 1.76
N GLU A 132 -0.94 31.83 1.99
CA GLU A 132 0.15 32.81 1.99
C GLU A 132 1.10 32.63 3.17
N GLU A 133 0.58 32.28 4.35
CA GLU A 133 1.41 31.97 5.51
C GLU A 133 2.19 30.66 5.31
N GLN A 134 1.55 29.64 4.72
CA GLN A 134 2.24 28.40 4.35
C GLN A 134 3.42 28.66 3.39
N LYS A 135 3.21 29.47 2.34
CA LYS A 135 4.27 29.84 1.38
C LYS A 135 5.40 30.60 2.06
N ASN A 136 5.09 31.56 2.92
CA ASN A 136 6.11 32.33 3.63
C ASN A 136 6.98 31.43 4.50
N ILE A 137 6.37 30.52 5.26
CA ILE A 137 7.08 29.54 6.10
C ILE A 137 8.01 28.67 5.23
N LEU A 138 7.55 28.21 4.08
CA LEU A 138 8.38 27.41 3.17
C LEU A 138 9.55 28.22 2.60
N LEU A 139 9.30 29.44 2.15
CA LEU A 139 10.33 30.33 1.62
C LEU A 139 11.38 30.66 2.68
N ASP A 140 10.96 30.90 3.92
CA ASP A 140 11.90 31.20 5.01
C ASP A 140 12.71 29.97 5.42
N ALA A 141 12.10 28.78 5.40
CA ALA A 141 12.83 27.52 5.60
C ALA A 141 13.88 27.28 4.50
N GLU A 142 13.54 27.52 3.23
CA GLU A 142 14.45 27.38 2.10
C GLU A 142 15.62 28.38 2.19
N LYS A 143 15.33 29.65 2.50
CA LYS A 143 16.37 30.66 2.74
C LYS A 143 17.31 30.24 3.86
N GLY A 144 16.77 29.71 4.98
CA GLY A 144 17.57 29.21 6.09
C GLY A 144 18.50 28.07 5.69
N GLN A 145 18.01 27.10 4.91
CA GLN A 145 18.84 26.01 4.37
C GLN A 145 19.96 26.55 3.48
N ARG A 146 19.64 27.50 2.58
CA ARG A 146 20.63 28.11 1.69
C ARG A 146 21.68 28.89 2.46
N LEU A 147 21.29 29.58 3.53
CA LEU A 147 22.23 30.32 4.37
C LEU A 147 23.22 29.37 5.06
N HIS A 148 22.73 28.29 5.66
CA HIS A 148 23.61 27.30 6.30
C HIS A 148 24.57 26.61 5.31
N GLU A 149 24.13 26.41 4.07
CA GLU A 149 24.99 25.90 3.00
C GLU A 149 26.13 26.88 2.70
N LEU A 150 25.81 28.16 2.51
CA LEU A 150 26.80 29.19 2.26
C LEU A 150 27.76 29.37 3.45
N GLU A 151 27.27 29.31 4.69
CA GLU A 151 28.10 29.35 5.89
C GLU A 151 29.13 28.21 5.92
N ARG A 152 28.73 27.01 5.47
CA ARG A 152 29.62 25.85 5.37
C ARG A 152 30.69 26.06 4.29
N GLU A 153 30.29 26.51 3.09
CA GLU A 153 31.22 26.81 2.00
C GLU A 153 32.25 27.89 2.41
N VAL A 154 31.79 28.95 3.09
CA VAL A 154 32.67 30.02 3.59
C VAL A 154 33.69 29.47 4.57
N LYS A 155 33.29 28.57 5.48
CA LYS A 155 34.20 27.94 6.44
C LYS A 155 35.28 27.10 5.75
N GLU A 156 34.89 26.30 4.76
CA GLU A 156 35.82 25.48 3.97
C GLU A 156 36.83 26.36 3.21
N LEU A 157 36.36 27.44 2.58
CA LEU A 157 37.23 28.38 1.88
C LEU A 157 38.23 29.06 2.83
N GLN A 158 37.83 29.36 4.07
CA GLN A 158 38.75 29.91 5.08
C GLN A 158 39.84 28.91 5.47
N GLU A 159 39.50 27.63 5.62
CA GLU A 159 40.45 26.56 5.91
C GLU A 159 41.45 26.38 4.76
N LEU A 160 40.97 26.33 3.52
CA LEU A 160 41.81 26.26 2.31
C LEU A 160 42.71 27.48 2.16
N LYS A 161 42.21 28.69 2.44
CA LYS A 161 43.04 29.89 2.42
C LYS A 161 44.16 29.81 3.46
N ALA A 162 43.85 29.34 4.67
CA ALA A 162 44.84 29.20 5.73
C ALA A 162 45.92 28.16 5.39
N THR A 163 45.58 27.08 4.69
CA THR A 163 46.58 26.10 4.23
C THR A 163 47.47 26.67 3.14
N VAL A 164 46.92 27.40 2.16
CA VAL A 164 47.71 28.05 1.10
C VAL A 164 48.69 29.08 1.67
N GLU A 165 48.28 29.91 2.62
CA GLU A 165 49.18 30.88 3.28
C GLU A 165 50.31 30.21 4.05
N ARG A 166 50.05 29.06 4.70
CA ARG A 166 51.11 28.28 5.36
C ARG A 166 52.10 27.70 4.35
N LEU A 167 51.63 27.20 3.21
CA LEU A 167 52.50 26.68 2.15
C LEU A 167 53.36 27.78 1.52
N LYS A 168 52.80 28.98 1.34
CA LYS A 168 53.51 30.15 0.81
C LYS A 168 54.61 30.67 1.75
N ASN A 169 54.40 30.61 3.05
CA ASN A 169 55.38 31.07 4.05
C ASN A 169 56.47 30.02 4.35
N ALA A 170 56.31 28.79 3.84
CA ALA A 170 57.26 27.70 4.04
C ALA A 170 58.24 27.48 2.86
N GLY A 171 58.06 28.21 1.75
CA GLY A 171 58.97 28.23 0.59
C GLY A 171 59.68 29.57 0.46
#